data_AF-A0A8C6VVN9-F1
#
_entry.id   AF-A0A8C6VVN9-F1
#
_cell.length_a   1.000
_cell.length_b   1.000
_cell.length_c   1.000
_cell.angle_alpha   90.00
_cell.angle_beta   90.00
_cell.angle_gamma   90.00
#
_symmetry.space_group_name_H-M   'P 1'
#
loop_
_entity.id
_entity.type
_entity.pdbx_description
1 polymer ?
#
loop_
_entity_poly.entity_id
_entity_poly.type
_entity_poly.pdbx_seq_one_letter_code
_entity_poly.pdbx_strand_id
1 'polypeptide(L)'
;MEQNNDGNLSQVRHVVLVLSGKGGVGKSTITTELALALRHADKKVGILDIDLCGPSIPRMLNVGRTEVHQCDSGWVPVYTDAQKSLALMSIGFLLEDPDEAVVWRGPKKTALIGQFVSDVAWGELDVLLVDTPPGTSDEHMAVLENLKKHRVDGAILVTTPQAVSTGDVRREITFCKKTGVRILGIVENMSGFVCPHCSVSDPT
;
A
#
# COMPACT_ATOMS: atom_id res chain seq x y z
N MET A 1 20.16 5.94 -30.15
CA MET A 1 20.44 5.54 -28.76
C MET A 1 19.14 5.71 -28.02
N GLU A 2 18.31 4.67 -27.99
CA GLU A 2 17.11 4.66 -27.14
C GLU A 2 17.60 4.58 -25.69
N GLN A 3 17.40 5.64 -24.92
CA GLN A 3 17.52 5.54 -23.47
C GLN A 3 16.39 4.64 -23.00
N ASN A 4 16.70 3.41 -22.58
CA ASN A 4 15.79 2.60 -21.80
C ASN A 4 15.49 3.39 -20.53
N ASN A 5 14.36 4.10 -20.52
CA ASN A 5 13.84 4.76 -19.34
C ASN A 5 13.12 3.70 -18.50
N ASP A 6 13.91 2.77 -17.97
CA ASP A 6 13.49 1.77 -17.01
C ASP A 6 13.16 2.55 -15.73
N GLY A 7 11.94 3.10 -15.65
CA GLY A 7 11.49 4.04 -14.63
C GLY A 7 11.73 3.55 -13.20
N ASN A 8 11.52 4.39 -12.19
CA ASN A 8 12.02 4.17 -10.82
C ASN A 8 11.61 2.86 -10.10
N LEU A 9 10.72 2.06 -10.70
CA LEU A 9 10.35 0.71 -10.27
C LEU A 9 11.20 -0.40 -10.90
N SER A 10 12.15 -0.10 -11.78
CA SER A 10 12.96 -1.09 -12.51
C SER A 10 13.86 -1.95 -11.63
N GLN A 11 14.26 -1.43 -10.47
CA GLN A 11 15.07 -2.14 -9.47
C GLN A 11 14.21 -2.80 -8.37
N VAL A 12 12.89 -2.78 -8.51
CA VAL A 12 11.95 -3.46 -7.61
C VAL A 12 11.64 -4.84 -8.16
N ARG A 13 11.96 -5.90 -7.40
CA ARG A 13 11.79 -7.29 -7.87
C ARG A 13 10.34 -7.75 -7.90
N HIS A 14 9.57 -7.38 -6.89
CA HIS A 14 8.16 -7.75 -6.76
C HIS A 14 7.30 -6.55 -6.36
N VAL A 15 6.17 -6.37 -7.04
CA VAL A 15 5.15 -5.38 -6.68
C VAL A 15 3.87 -6.09 -6.28
N VAL A 16 3.43 -5.88 -5.04
CA VAL A 16 2.24 -6.51 -4.46
C VAL A 16 1.25 -5.44 -4.02
N LEU A 17 0.02 -5.53 -4.53
CA LEU A 17 -1.07 -4.65 -4.11
C LEU A 17 -1.73 -5.19 -2.85
N VAL A 18 -2.10 -4.30 -1.93
CA VAL A 18 -2.97 -4.63 -0.80
C VAL A 18 -4.30 -3.92 -0.98
N LEU A 19 -5.36 -4.72 -1.18
CA LEU A 19 -6.70 -4.27 -1.54
C LEU A 19 -7.69 -4.54 -0.41
N SER A 20 -8.77 -3.77 -0.33
CA SER A 20 -9.88 -4.03 0.58
C SER A 20 -11.19 -3.48 0.02
N GLY A 21 -12.29 -4.20 0.19
CA GLY A 21 -13.60 -3.78 -0.34
C GLY A 21 -14.24 -2.60 0.41
N LYS A 22 -13.79 -2.31 1.63
CA LYS A 22 -14.28 -1.18 2.45
C LYS A 22 -13.23 -0.70 3.44
N GLY A 23 -13.40 0.53 3.93
CA GLY A 23 -12.56 1.09 4.99
C GLY A 23 -12.76 0.38 6.33
N GLY A 24 -11.75 0.45 7.20
CA GLY A 24 -11.82 -0.07 8.57
C GLY A 24 -11.56 -1.58 8.74
N VAL A 25 -11.24 -2.32 7.68
CA VAL A 25 -10.90 -3.76 7.76
C VAL A 25 -9.47 -4.03 8.26
N GLY A 26 -8.69 -2.99 8.52
CA GLY A 26 -7.29 -3.09 8.93
C GLY A 26 -6.30 -3.35 7.79
N LYS A 27 -6.64 -2.95 6.55
CA LYS A 27 -5.78 -3.05 5.36
C LYS A 27 -4.35 -2.53 5.62
N SER A 28 -4.21 -1.27 6.05
CA SER A 28 -2.90 -0.64 6.30
C SER A 28 -2.13 -1.30 7.45
N THR A 29 -2.83 -1.86 8.43
CA THR A 29 -2.22 -2.68 9.49
C THR A 29 -1.60 -3.94 8.90
N ILE A 30 -2.35 -4.68 8.08
CA ILE A 30 -1.83 -5.87 7.40
C ILE A 30 -0.67 -5.51 6.46
N THR A 31 -0.75 -4.40 5.73
CA THR A 31 0.37 -3.92 4.89
C THR A 31 1.63 -3.69 5.73
N THR A 32 1.48 -3.04 6.89
CA THR A 32 2.59 -2.73 7.79
C THR A 32 3.19 -4.01 8.39
N GLU A 33 2.35 -4.91 8.93
CA GLU A 33 2.81 -6.18 9.51
C GLU A 33 3.51 -7.06 8.47
N LEU A 34 2.98 -7.12 7.24
CA LEU A 34 3.61 -7.84 6.14
C LEU A 34 4.98 -7.25 5.80
N ALA A 35 5.10 -5.92 5.75
CA ALA A 35 6.38 -5.27 5.51
C ALA A 35 7.42 -5.58 6.60
N LEU A 36 6.99 -5.54 7.87
CA LEU A 36 7.85 -5.86 9.01
C LEU A 36 8.27 -7.33 9.01
N ALA A 37 7.36 -8.25 8.67
CA ALA A 37 7.67 -9.68 8.55
C ALA A 37 8.67 -9.96 7.41
N LEU A 38 8.48 -9.33 6.25
CA LEU A 38 9.41 -9.45 5.11
C LEU A 38 10.79 -8.88 5.45
N ARG A 39 10.83 -7.72 6.12
CA ARG A 39 12.07 -7.12 6.62
C ARG A 39 12.77 -8.03 7.64
N HIS A 40 12.03 -8.66 8.54
CA HIS A 40 12.57 -9.62 9.50
C HIS A 40 13.14 -10.88 8.83
N ALA A 41 12.67 -11.20 7.62
CA ALA A 41 13.23 -12.22 6.75
C ALA A 41 14.33 -11.68 5.79
N ASP A 42 15.02 -10.61 6.20
CA ASP A 42 16.15 -9.97 5.51
C ASP A 42 15.83 -9.47 4.09
N LYS A 43 14.58 -9.03 3.84
CA LYS A 43 14.19 -8.40 2.57
C LYS A 43 14.28 -6.88 2.66
N LYS A 44 14.72 -6.24 1.56
CA LYS A 44 14.55 -4.80 1.38
C LYS A 44 13.11 -4.52 0.94
N VAL A 45 12.37 -3.76 1.74
CA VAL A 45 10.93 -3.57 1.55
C VAL A 45 10.60 -2.09 1.34
N GLY A 46 9.76 -1.81 0.35
CA GLY A 46 9.10 -0.52 0.18
C GLY A 46 7.63 -0.62 0.57
N ILE A 47 7.09 0.44 1.17
CA ILE A 47 5.66 0.65 1.32
C ILE A 47 5.28 1.94 0.61
N LEU A 48 4.36 1.84 -0.35
CA LEU A 48 3.69 2.97 -0.98
C LEU A 48 2.28 3.10 -0.40
N ASP A 49 2.08 4.08 0.48
CA ASP A 49 0.80 4.43 1.08
C ASP A 49 0.11 5.55 0.28
N ILE A 50 -0.93 5.16 -0.44
CA ILE A 50 -1.74 6.05 -1.29
C ILE A 50 -3.18 6.15 -0.76
N ASP A 51 -3.44 5.71 0.48
CA ASP A 51 -4.74 5.82 1.13
C ASP A 51 -4.99 7.24 1.65
N LEU A 52 -5.53 8.05 0.74
CA LEU A 52 -5.79 9.48 0.95
C LEU A 52 -6.82 9.81 2.01
N CYS A 53 -7.70 8.87 2.36
CA CYS A 53 -8.77 9.12 3.31
C CYS A 53 -8.30 9.04 4.77
N GLY A 54 -7.10 8.51 5.01
CA GLY A 54 -6.55 8.34 6.35
C GLY A 54 -5.20 7.64 6.31
N PRO A 55 -4.12 8.33 5.85
CA PRO A 55 -2.79 7.74 5.77
C PRO A 55 -2.33 7.35 7.16
N SER A 56 -2.30 6.04 7.41
CA SER A 56 -2.13 5.50 8.77
C SER A 56 -0.77 4.84 8.97
N ILE A 57 -0.08 4.49 7.88
CA ILE A 57 1.21 3.78 7.91
C ILE A 57 2.33 4.62 8.53
N PRO A 58 2.49 5.94 8.24
CA PRO A 58 3.49 6.75 8.93
C PRO A 58 3.35 6.68 10.46
N ARG A 59 2.11 6.78 10.95
CA ARG A 59 1.80 6.68 12.39
C ARG A 59 2.10 5.29 12.96
N MET A 60 1.72 4.22 12.23
CA MET A 60 1.97 2.84 12.66
C MET A 60 3.47 2.53 12.76
N LEU A 61 4.28 3.09 11.88
CA LEU A 61 5.74 2.93 11.89
C LEU A 61 6.45 3.95 12.80
N ASN A 62 5.71 4.77 13.55
CA ASN A 62 6.23 5.85 14.38
C ASN A 62 7.18 6.79 13.62
N VAL A 63 6.87 7.02 12.33
CA VAL A 63 7.56 7.98 11.48
C VAL A 63 6.87 9.33 11.71
N GLY A 64 7.61 10.27 12.31
CA GLY A 64 7.12 11.62 12.56
C GLY A 64 6.88 12.40 11.27
N ARG A 65 6.41 13.66 11.41
CA ARG A 65 6.33 14.58 10.27
C ARG A 65 7.72 14.70 9.64
N THR A 66 7.80 14.31 8.38
CA THR A 66 9.04 14.31 7.61
C THR A 66 8.77 15.07 6.32
N GLU A 67 9.64 16.01 5.98
CA GLU A 67 9.61 16.65 4.67
C GLU A 67 10.09 15.65 3.63
N VAL A 68 9.25 15.40 2.61
CA VAL A 68 9.69 14.56 1.49
C VAL A 68 10.68 15.35 0.66
N HIS A 69 11.92 14.86 0.60
CA HIS A 69 12.96 15.48 -0.21
C HIS A 69 12.86 15.04 -1.67
N GLN A 70 13.25 15.94 -2.58
CA GLN A 70 13.44 15.62 -4.00
C GLN A 70 14.92 15.60 -4.33
N CYS A 71 15.30 14.72 -5.25
CA CYS A 71 16.61 14.64 -5.87
C CYS A 71 16.44 14.48 -7.39
N ASP A 72 17.54 14.40 -8.13
CA ASP A 72 17.51 14.28 -9.60
C ASP A 72 16.76 13.02 -10.09
N SER A 73 16.72 11.96 -9.28
CA SER A 73 15.96 10.72 -9.57
C SER A 73 14.51 10.76 -9.10
N GLY A 74 14.05 11.86 -8.51
CA GLY A 74 12.68 12.04 -8.03
C GLY A 74 12.55 12.12 -6.50
N TRP A 75 11.41 11.70 -5.97
CA TRP A 75 11.11 11.78 -4.54
C TRP A 75 11.88 10.73 -3.76
N VAL A 76 12.58 11.16 -2.71
CA VAL A 76 13.32 10.26 -1.83
C VAL A 76 12.35 9.67 -0.80
N PRO A 77 12.18 8.34 -0.72
CA PRO A 77 11.35 7.74 0.31
C PRO A 77 11.95 7.92 1.70
N VAL A 78 11.09 7.93 2.72
CA VAL A 78 11.50 8.01 4.12
C VAL A 78 11.93 6.62 4.58
N TYR A 79 13.14 6.49 5.09
CA TYR A 79 13.64 5.23 5.64
C TYR A 79 13.37 5.16 7.14
N THR A 80 12.91 4.00 7.62
CA THR A 80 12.58 3.81 9.05
C THR A 80 13.76 3.33 9.90
N ASP A 81 14.89 3.01 9.27
CA ASP A 81 16.13 2.61 9.94
C ASP A 81 17.39 3.08 9.21
N ALA A 82 18.54 2.96 9.89
CA ALA A 82 19.84 3.37 9.36
C ALA A 82 20.33 2.44 8.23
N GLN A 83 19.89 1.18 8.23
CA GLN A 83 20.23 0.17 7.23
C GLN A 83 19.46 0.35 5.93
N LYS A 84 18.48 1.27 5.90
CA LYS A 84 17.60 1.53 4.77
C LYS A 84 16.87 0.27 4.29
N SER A 85 16.48 -0.60 5.24
CA SER A 85 15.83 -1.88 4.93
C SER A 85 14.33 -1.77 4.70
N LEU A 86 13.72 -0.70 5.23
CA LEU A 86 12.30 -0.37 5.04
C LEU A 86 12.15 1.08 4.61
N ALA A 87 11.68 1.26 3.37
CA ALA A 87 11.39 2.54 2.76
C ALA A 87 9.88 2.79 2.77
N LEU A 88 9.47 4.02 3.08
CA LEU A 88 8.07 4.44 3.12
C LEU A 88 7.90 5.69 2.26
N MET A 89 6.93 5.64 1.35
CA MET A 89 6.35 6.84 0.77
C MET A 89 4.88 6.86 1.10
N SER A 90 4.42 7.93 1.74
CA SER A 90 3.01 8.12 2.09
C SER A 90 2.52 9.47 1.62
N ILE A 91 1.31 9.49 1.09
CA ILE A 91 0.61 10.73 0.76
C ILE A 91 0.39 11.61 2.01
N GLY A 92 0.38 11.01 3.19
CA GLY A 92 0.31 11.71 4.48
C GLY A 92 1.49 12.65 4.73
N PHE A 93 2.63 12.46 4.07
CA PHE A 93 3.76 13.39 4.18
C PHE A 93 3.53 14.72 3.43
N LEU A 94 2.59 14.76 2.50
CA LEU A 94 2.24 15.97 1.75
C LEU A 94 1.11 16.77 2.41
N LEU A 95 0.56 16.28 3.52
CA LEU A 95 -0.51 16.94 4.24
C LEU A 95 0.10 17.90 5.28
N GLU A 96 -0.30 19.16 5.24
CA GLU A 96 0.11 20.17 6.23
C GLU A 96 -0.46 19.82 7.62
N ASP A 97 -1.68 19.29 7.64
CA ASP A 97 -2.34 18.76 8.83
C ASP A 97 -2.95 17.38 8.55
N PRO A 98 -2.51 16.31 9.24
CA PRO A 98 -3.08 14.97 9.08
C PRO A 98 -4.50 14.83 9.64
N ASP A 99 -4.98 15.77 10.46
CA ASP A 99 -6.34 15.78 11.00
C ASP A 99 -7.32 16.57 10.12
N GLU A 100 -6.83 17.25 9.07
CA GLU A 100 -7.69 17.95 8.11
C GLU A 100 -8.16 17.02 6.97
N ALA A 101 -9.45 17.13 6.65
CA ALA A 101 -10.03 16.40 5.52
C ALA A 101 -9.46 16.93 4.19
N VAL A 102 -8.76 16.05 3.47
CA VAL A 102 -8.14 16.37 2.19
C VAL A 102 -9.20 16.40 1.08
N VAL A 103 -9.69 17.59 0.73
CA VAL A 103 -10.64 17.76 -0.38
C VAL A 103 -9.89 17.99 -1.69
N TRP A 104 -9.34 16.92 -2.27
CA TRP A 104 -8.74 16.98 -3.61
C TRP A 104 -9.70 16.51 -4.69
N ARG A 105 -9.74 17.25 -5.81
CA ARG A 105 -10.54 16.88 -6.98
C ARG A 105 -9.93 15.64 -7.65
N GLY A 106 -10.78 14.75 -8.16
CA GLY A 106 -10.40 13.46 -8.78
C GLY A 106 -9.17 13.52 -9.70
N PRO A 107 -9.09 14.43 -10.69
CA PRO A 107 -7.93 14.52 -11.59
C PRO A 107 -6.60 14.81 -10.88
N LYS A 108 -6.61 15.67 -9.85
CA LYS A 108 -5.41 16.00 -9.06
C LYS A 108 -4.96 14.79 -8.25
N LYS A 109 -5.91 14.06 -7.66
CA LYS A 109 -5.66 12.82 -6.92
C LYS A 109 -5.04 11.73 -7.82
N THR A 110 -5.63 11.49 -8.99
CA THR A 110 -5.10 10.54 -9.98
C THR A 110 -3.70 10.90 -10.46
N ALA A 111 -3.45 12.18 -10.75
CA ALA A 111 -2.12 12.64 -11.18
C ALA A 111 -1.06 12.42 -10.09
N LEU A 112 -1.40 12.72 -8.84
CA LEU A 112 -0.49 12.54 -7.71
C LEU A 112 -0.18 11.06 -7.44
N ILE A 113 -1.19 10.18 -7.50
CA ILE A 113 -0.99 8.73 -7.44
C ILE A 113 -0.01 8.29 -8.54
N GLY A 114 -0.17 8.80 -9.76
CA GLY A 114 0.74 8.50 -10.87
C GLY A 114 2.18 8.96 -10.62
N GLN A 115 2.37 10.15 -10.05
CA GLN A 115 3.69 10.65 -9.64
C GLN A 115 4.31 9.79 -8.53
N PHE A 116 3.53 9.38 -7.52
CA PHE A 116 4.05 8.53 -6.45
C PHE A 116 4.48 7.15 -6.95
N VAL A 117 3.74 6.59 -7.90
CA VAL A 117 4.08 5.31 -8.51
C VAL A 117 5.34 5.43 -9.40
N SER A 118 5.48 6.54 -10.14
CA SER A 118 6.50 6.67 -11.19
C SER A 118 7.79 7.35 -10.73
N ASP A 119 7.69 8.33 -9.81
CA ASP A 119 8.74 9.31 -9.53
C ASP A 119 9.39 9.11 -8.15
N VAL A 120 8.99 8.10 -7.38
CA VAL A 120 9.67 7.77 -6.11
C VAL A 120 10.91 6.95 -6.39
N ALA A 121 12.07 7.46 -5.96
CA ALA A 121 13.37 6.83 -6.13
C ALA A 121 13.56 5.69 -5.11
N TRP A 122 12.91 4.55 -5.35
CA TRP A 122 12.94 3.38 -4.47
C TRP A 122 14.32 2.74 -4.34
N GLY A 123 15.14 2.81 -5.40
CA GLY A 123 16.38 2.04 -5.50
C GLY A 123 16.10 0.53 -5.54
N GLU A 124 17.04 -0.27 -5.02
CA GLU A 124 16.90 -1.72 -4.98
C GLU A 124 15.94 -2.18 -3.87
N LEU A 125 14.83 -2.82 -4.27
CA LEU A 125 13.89 -3.45 -3.35
C LEU A 125 13.61 -4.91 -3.75
N ASP A 126 13.49 -5.78 -2.77
CA ASP A 126 12.96 -7.14 -3.00
C ASP A 126 11.45 -7.11 -3.17
N VAL A 127 10.74 -6.29 -2.40
CA VAL A 127 9.27 -6.20 -2.44
C VAL A 127 8.82 -4.76 -2.23
N LEU A 128 7.91 -4.27 -3.10
CA LEU A 128 7.13 -3.06 -2.89
C LEU A 128 5.68 -3.44 -2.59
N LEU A 129 5.21 -3.08 -1.40
CA LEU A 129 3.80 -3.20 -1.02
C LEU A 129 3.09 -1.88 -1.31
N VAL A 130 1.97 -1.95 -2.02
CA VAL A 130 1.15 -0.77 -2.35
C VAL A 130 -0.15 -0.81 -1.55
N ASP A 131 -0.27 0.05 -0.55
CA ASP A 131 -1.48 0.20 0.26
C ASP A 131 -2.50 1.08 -0.47
N THR A 132 -3.45 0.44 -1.17
CA THR A 132 -4.43 1.14 -2.00
C THR A 132 -5.57 1.73 -1.16
N PRO A 133 -6.30 2.75 -1.63
CA PRO A 133 -7.53 3.20 -0.98
C PRO A 133 -8.60 2.08 -0.90
N PRO A 134 -9.56 2.14 0.03
CA PRO A 134 -10.63 1.15 0.11
C PRO A 134 -11.67 1.27 -1.04
N GLY A 135 -12.17 0.11 -1.49
CA GLY A 135 -13.28 -0.02 -2.44
C GLY A 135 -12.91 0.11 -3.93
N THR A 136 -13.82 -0.27 -4.82
CA THR A 136 -13.56 -0.43 -6.27
C THR A 136 -13.88 0.82 -7.13
N SER A 137 -13.23 1.94 -6.85
CA SER A 137 -13.46 3.22 -7.54
C SER A 137 -12.50 3.45 -8.72
N ASP A 138 -12.18 4.69 -9.04
CA ASP A 138 -11.22 5.08 -10.08
C ASP A 138 -9.77 5.03 -9.58
N GLU A 139 -9.57 4.93 -8.27
CA GLU A 139 -8.26 5.04 -7.63
C GLU A 139 -7.43 3.77 -7.85
N HIS A 140 -8.05 2.61 -7.73
CA HIS A 140 -7.41 1.34 -8.08
C HIS A 140 -7.02 1.29 -9.56
N MET A 141 -7.87 1.83 -10.43
CA MET A 141 -7.57 1.90 -11.87
C MET A 141 -6.41 2.86 -12.14
N ALA A 142 -6.37 4.02 -11.49
CA ALA A 142 -5.24 4.94 -11.58
C ALA A 142 -3.92 4.28 -11.16
N VAL A 143 -3.92 3.56 -10.03
CA VAL A 143 -2.76 2.81 -9.56
C VAL A 143 -2.33 1.77 -10.58
N LEU A 144 -3.27 0.94 -11.05
CA LEU A 144 -2.98 -0.09 -12.04
C LEU A 144 -2.50 0.48 -13.37
N GLU A 145 -3.08 1.57 -13.86
CA GLU A 145 -2.67 2.18 -15.12
C GLU A 145 -1.25 2.72 -15.07
N ASN A 146 -0.85 3.31 -13.95
CA ASN A 146 0.52 3.75 -13.75
C ASN A 146 1.47 2.56 -13.54
N LEU A 147 1.00 1.52 -12.83
CA LEU A 147 1.76 0.29 -12.64
C LEU A 147 1.80 -0.62 -13.86
N LYS A 148 0.92 -0.49 -14.86
CA LYS A 148 0.91 -1.32 -16.09
C LYS A 148 2.20 -1.22 -16.89
N LYS A 149 2.92 -0.10 -16.74
CA LYS A 149 4.27 0.08 -17.32
C LYS A 149 5.31 -0.83 -16.66
N HIS A 150 4.96 -1.42 -15.51
CA HIS A 150 5.77 -2.31 -14.69
C HIS A 150 5.00 -3.62 -14.45
N ARG A 151 5.68 -4.62 -13.90
CA ARG A 151 5.06 -5.91 -13.62
C ARG A 151 4.46 -5.89 -12.21
N VAL A 152 3.14 -6.01 -12.11
CA VAL A 152 2.45 -6.29 -10.84
C VAL A 152 2.37 -7.81 -10.66
N ASP A 153 2.96 -8.34 -9.58
CA ASP A 153 3.01 -9.78 -9.31
C ASP A 153 1.68 -10.33 -8.81
N GLY A 154 0.91 -9.50 -8.10
CA GLY A 154 -0.44 -9.81 -7.69
C GLY A 154 -0.98 -8.91 -6.58
N ALA A 155 -2.10 -9.33 -6.01
CA ALA A 155 -2.80 -8.64 -4.94
C ALA A 155 -3.11 -9.56 -3.75
N ILE A 156 -3.04 -8.98 -2.55
CA ILE A 156 -3.55 -9.54 -1.31
C ILE A 156 -4.84 -8.79 -0.97
N LEU A 157 -5.92 -9.52 -0.70
CA LEU A 157 -7.21 -8.93 -0.34
C LEU A 157 -7.39 -9.01 1.17
N VAL A 158 -7.61 -7.88 1.82
CA VAL A 158 -7.87 -7.79 3.27
C VAL A 158 -9.37 -7.60 3.51
N THR A 159 -9.92 -8.38 4.43
CA THR A 159 -11.33 -8.39 4.79
C THR A 159 -11.50 -8.69 6.28
N THR A 160 -12.72 -8.64 6.81
CA THR A 160 -13.08 -9.15 8.15
C THR A 160 -14.23 -10.16 8.02
N PRO A 161 -14.51 -11.01 9.02
CA PRO A 161 -15.61 -11.98 8.93
C PRO A 161 -16.95 -11.34 8.54
N GLN A 162 -17.23 -10.15 9.08
CA GLN A 162 -18.44 -9.39 8.76
C GLN A 162 -18.43 -8.84 7.32
N ALA A 163 -17.27 -8.59 6.72
CA ALA A 163 -17.14 -8.10 5.34
C ALA A 163 -17.01 -9.25 4.31
N VAL A 164 -16.60 -10.44 4.75
CA VAL A 164 -16.64 -11.65 3.92
C VAL A 164 -18.08 -12.03 3.58
N SER A 165 -19.00 -11.85 4.54
CA SER A 165 -20.42 -12.06 4.33
C SER A 165 -21.09 -10.95 3.51
N THR A 166 -20.44 -9.78 3.37
CA THR A 166 -20.93 -8.69 2.51
C THR A 166 -20.45 -8.87 1.06
N GLY A 167 -21.07 -8.13 0.14
CA GLY A 167 -20.68 -8.14 -1.28
C GLY A 167 -19.32 -7.48 -1.56
N ASP A 168 -18.66 -6.91 -0.56
CA ASP A 168 -17.49 -6.03 -0.75
C ASP A 168 -16.27 -6.82 -1.20
N VAL A 169 -15.95 -7.96 -0.57
CA VAL A 169 -14.83 -8.82 -0.99
C VAL A 169 -15.05 -9.39 -2.40
N ARG A 170 -16.32 -9.67 -2.77
CA ARG A 170 -16.66 -10.17 -4.11
C ARG A 170 -16.38 -9.14 -5.20
N ARG A 171 -16.55 -7.84 -4.89
CA ARG A 171 -16.22 -6.76 -5.81
C ARG A 171 -14.72 -6.69 -6.08
N GLU A 172 -13.89 -6.81 -5.04
CA GLU A 172 -12.42 -6.84 -5.18
C GLU A 172 -11.92 -8.06 -5.97
N ILE A 173 -12.49 -9.24 -5.72
CA ILE A 173 -12.18 -10.45 -6.51
C ILE A 173 -12.55 -10.23 -7.99
N THR A 174 -13.72 -9.64 -8.23
CA THR A 174 -14.18 -9.34 -9.60
C THR A 174 -13.30 -8.29 -10.27
N PHE A 175 -12.86 -7.28 -9.53
CA PHE A 175 -11.91 -6.27 -10.00
C PHE A 175 -10.61 -6.94 -10.45
N CYS A 176 -9.97 -7.73 -9.60
CA CYS A 176 -8.74 -8.46 -9.94
C CYS A 176 -8.91 -9.34 -11.19
N LYS A 177 -10.05 -10.04 -11.29
CA LYS A 177 -10.37 -10.87 -12.46
C LYS A 177 -10.50 -10.04 -13.75
N LYS A 178 -11.14 -8.86 -13.68
CA LYS A 178 -11.33 -7.96 -14.83
C LYS A 178 -10.04 -7.29 -15.26
N THR A 179 -9.16 -6.96 -14.32
CA THR A 179 -7.90 -6.26 -14.57
C THR A 179 -6.72 -7.20 -14.82
N GLY A 180 -6.92 -8.52 -14.64
CA GLY A 180 -5.89 -9.54 -14.84
C GLY A 180 -4.88 -9.63 -13.69
N VAL A 181 -5.12 -8.95 -12.58
CA VAL A 181 -4.25 -9.00 -11.40
C VAL A 181 -4.42 -10.36 -10.72
N ARG A 182 -3.31 -11.07 -10.55
CA ARG A 182 -3.30 -12.36 -9.84
C ARG A 182 -3.62 -12.15 -8.37
N ILE A 183 -4.59 -12.88 -7.83
CA ILE A 183 -4.83 -12.92 -6.38
C ILE A 183 -3.80 -13.86 -5.75
N LEU A 184 -2.95 -13.33 -4.88
CA LEU A 184 -1.93 -14.08 -4.13
C LEU A 184 -2.53 -14.74 -2.88
N GLY A 185 -3.50 -14.07 -2.25
CA GLY A 185 -4.18 -14.56 -1.06
C GLY A 185 -5.27 -13.62 -0.56
N ILE A 186 -6.06 -14.13 0.38
CA ILE A 186 -7.08 -13.37 1.11
C ILE A 186 -6.74 -13.46 2.60
N VAL A 187 -6.73 -12.32 3.27
CA VAL A 187 -6.48 -12.20 4.71
C VAL A 187 -7.78 -11.80 5.39
N GLU A 188 -8.30 -12.68 6.24
CA GLU A 188 -9.41 -12.37 7.13
C GLU A 188 -8.87 -11.83 8.46
N ASN A 189 -8.94 -10.52 8.63
CA ASN A 189 -8.51 -9.81 9.82
C ASN A 189 -9.63 -9.72 10.85
N MET A 190 -9.27 -9.51 12.13
CA MET A 190 -10.22 -9.42 13.25
C MET A 190 -11.15 -10.65 13.34
N SER A 191 -10.60 -11.83 13.01
CA SER A 191 -11.29 -13.12 13.09
C SER A 191 -10.93 -13.79 14.41
N GLY A 192 -11.89 -13.81 15.33
CA GLY A 192 -11.71 -14.29 16.69
C GLY A 192 -11.07 -13.30 17.67
N PHE A 193 -11.21 -13.60 18.95
CA PHE A 193 -10.54 -12.89 20.04
C PHE A 193 -9.97 -13.91 21.04
N VAL A 194 -8.69 -13.76 21.39
CA VAL A 194 -8.06 -14.56 22.43
C VAL A 194 -7.93 -13.68 23.67
N CYS A 195 -8.62 -14.07 24.75
CA CYS A 195 -8.60 -13.29 25.99
C CYS A 195 -7.19 -13.30 26.60
N PRO A 196 -6.56 -12.13 26.84
CA PRO A 196 -5.21 -12.07 27.40
C PRO A 196 -5.13 -12.55 28.85
N HIS A 197 -6.27 -12.68 29.54
CA HIS A 197 -6.33 -13.17 30.92
C HIS A 197 -6.46 -14.70 31.02
N CYS A 198 -7.19 -15.35 30.11
CA CYS A 198 -7.51 -16.78 30.23
C CYS A 198 -7.17 -17.63 29.00
N SER A 199 -6.66 -17.03 27.92
CA SER A 199 -6.30 -17.69 26.66
C SER A 199 -7.42 -18.45 25.95
N VAL A 200 -8.67 -18.28 26.41
CA VAL A 200 -9.85 -18.80 25.72
C VAL A 200 -10.05 -18.02 24.43
N SER A 201 -10.20 -18.74 23.32
CA SER A 201 -10.51 -18.21 22.00
C SER A 201 -12.02 -18.16 21.80
N ASP A 202 -12.56 -16.97 21.54
CA ASP A 202 -13.94 -16.79 21.10
C ASP A 202 -13.95 -16.70 19.57
N PRO A 203 -14.53 -17.66 18.83
CA PRO A 203 -14.69 -17.54 17.39
C PRO A 203 -15.77 -16.48 17.09
N THR A 204 -15.37 -15.40 16.39
CA THR A 204 -16.28 -14.32 15.93
C THR A 204 -17.40 -14.83 15.03
#